data_AF-A0A9E5FF52-F1
#
_entry.id   AF-A0A9E5FF52-F1
#
_cell.length_a   1.000
_cell.length_b   1.000
_cell.length_c   1.000
_cell.angle_alpha   90.00
_cell.angle_beta   90.00
_cell.angle_gamma   90.00
#
_symmetry.space_group_name_H-M   'P 1'
#
loop_
_entity.id
_entity.type
_entity.pdbx_description
1 polymer ?
#
loop_
_entity_poly.entity_id
_entity_poly.type
_entity_poly.pdbx_seq_one_letter_code
_entity_poly.pdbx_strand_id
1 'polypeptide(L)'
;MNLTKRAFAALVLFAATFAKPLLAQEIPTNAKKYAPMPWHLVDTWWDIGKEQVFESLAVDVTISDDVPASVNLYIAPIGLGHLDKTPFYGGIQTQSDGNTRSDPKLRRIGPGLLFSMWNERKVEAIRPAMGGYFQSSGHEGDFVSARRPYQ
;
A
#
# COMPACT_ATOMS: atom_id res chain seq x y z
N MET A 1 -58.45 -46.89 -0.62
CA MET A 1 -58.03 -46.27 0.65
C MET A 1 -57.35 -47.34 1.49
N ASN A 2 -56.10 -47.09 1.90
CA ASN A 2 -55.22 -47.91 2.75
C ASN A 2 -54.66 -49.23 2.19
N LEU A 3 -53.42 -49.16 1.71
CA LEU A 3 -52.51 -50.31 1.63
C LEU A 3 -51.28 -50.04 2.52
N THR A 4 -51.34 -50.62 3.71
CA THR A 4 -50.27 -51.24 4.50
C THR A 4 -48.81 -50.87 4.19
N LYS A 5 -48.21 -50.29 5.24
CA LYS A 5 -46.79 -50.01 5.49
C LYS A 5 -45.86 -51.15 5.02
N ARG A 6 -44.97 -50.85 4.07
CA ARG A 6 -43.73 -51.60 3.85
C ARG A 6 -42.58 -50.79 4.42
N ALA A 7 -41.85 -51.42 5.34
CA ALA A 7 -40.61 -50.92 5.88
C ALA A 7 -39.57 -50.79 4.77
N PHE A 8 -38.91 -49.63 4.69
CA PHE A 8 -37.61 -49.51 4.06
C PHE A 8 -36.72 -48.75 5.05
N ALA A 9 -35.71 -49.45 5.57
CA ALA A 9 -34.72 -48.89 6.46
C ALA A 9 -33.93 -47.82 5.69
N ALA A 10 -34.11 -46.55 6.06
CA ALA A 10 -33.21 -45.49 5.64
C ALA A 10 -31.96 -45.56 6.53
N LEU A 11 -30.90 -46.17 6.00
CA LEU A 11 -29.57 -46.16 6.57
C LEU A 11 -29.05 -44.71 6.49
N VAL A 12 -29.17 -43.96 7.58
CA VAL A 12 -28.54 -42.63 7.69
C VAL A 12 -27.04 -42.87 7.92
N LEU A 13 -26.25 -42.82 6.85
CA LEU A 13 -24.80 -42.69 6.97
C LEU A 13 -24.50 -41.28 7.47
N PHE A 14 -24.25 -41.16 8.77
CA PHE A 14 -23.66 -39.96 9.34
C PHE A 14 -22.17 -39.96 8.97
N ALA A 15 -21.83 -39.36 7.82
CA ALA A 15 -20.45 -38.99 7.54
C ALA A 15 -20.10 -37.77 8.40
N ALA A 16 -19.68 -38.02 9.64
CA ALA A 16 -19.00 -37.01 10.45
C ALA A 16 -17.64 -36.72 9.81
N THR A 17 -17.61 -35.80 8.85
CA THR A 17 -16.38 -35.18 8.41
C THR A 17 -15.86 -34.34 9.59
N PHE A 18 -14.92 -34.93 10.34
CA PHE A 18 -14.10 -34.15 11.25
C PHE A 18 -13.34 -33.11 10.42
N ALA A 19 -13.83 -31.88 10.43
CA ALA A 19 -13.05 -30.73 10.03
C ALA A 19 -11.79 -30.75 10.90
N LYS A 20 -10.65 -31.12 10.31
CA LYS A 20 -9.36 -30.95 10.97
C LYS A 20 -9.28 -29.48 11.36
N PRO A 21 -9.05 -29.13 12.64
CA PRO A 21 -8.77 -27.75 12.98
C PRO A 21 -7.58 -27.34 12.11
N LEU A 22 -7.70 -26.22 11.42
CA LEU A 22 -6.59 -25.61 10.69
C LEU A 22 -5.50 -25.41 11.74
N LEU A 23 -4.53 -26.33 11.79
CA LEU A 23 -3.45 -26.28 12.75
C LEU A 23 -2.76 -24.94 12.54
N ALA A 24 -2.77 -24.10 13.58
CA ALA A 24 -1.96 -22.90 13.63
C ALA A 24 -0.54 -23.31 13.27
N GLN A 25 -0.06 -22.81 12.14
CA GLN A 25 1.27 -23.11 11.65
C GLN A 25 2.26 -22.65 12.71
N GLU A 26 3.08 -23.58 13.24
CA GLU A 26 4.11 -23.24 14.23
C GLU A 26 5.00 -22.15 13.62
N ILE A 27 4.96 -20.96 14.21
CA ILE A 27 5.81 -19.85 13.77
C ILE A 27 7.25 -20.30 14.04
N PRO A 28 8.13 -20.35 13.02
CA PRO A 28 9.51 -20.75 13.21
C PRO A 28 10.14 -19.92 14.33
N THR A 29 10.87 -20.58 15.25
CA THR A 29 11.56 -19.91 16.36
C THR A 29 12.58 -18.85 15.93
N ASN A 30 12.95 -18.86 14.64
CA ASN A 30 13.84 -17.89 14.01
C ASN A 30 13.12 -16.99 12.99
N ALA A 31 11.79 -16.88 13.06
CA ALA A 31 11.02 -15.99 12.20
C ALA A 31 11.41 -14.54 12.49
N LYS A 32 11.74 -13.79 11.43
CA LYS A 32 12.00 -12.36 11.51
C LYS A 32 10.78 -11.67 12.13
N LYS A 33 10.97 -11.00 13.27
CA LYS A 33 9.90 -10.20 13.88
C LYS A 33 9.68 -8.96 13.02
N TYR A 34 8.60 -8.96 12.24
CA TYR A 34 8.20 -7.79 11.47
C TYR A 34 7.54 -6.74 12.38
N ALA A 35 7.58 -5.48 11.93
CA ALA A 35 6.73 -4.46 12.51
C ALA A 35 5.26 -4.87 12.36
N PRO A 36 4.38 -4.52 13.32
CA PRO A 36 2.95 -4.77 13.18
C PRO A 36 2.46 -4.12 11.87
N MET A 37 1.68 -4.88 11.10
CA MET A 37 1.05 -4.36 9.89
C MET A 37 0.15 -3.18 10.23
N PRO A 38 0.02 -2.18 9.33
CA PRO A 38 -0.94 -1.11 9.53
C PRO A 38 -2.34 -1.69 9.79
N TRP A 39 -3.05 -1.10 10.76
CA TRP A 39 -4.38 -1.59 11.16
C TRP A 39 -5.38 -1.63 10.01
N HIS A 40 -5.21 -0.78 8.99
CA HIS A 40 -6.07 -0.68 7.83
C HIS A 40 -5.21 -0.46 6.57
N LEU A 41 -5.10 -1.48 5.72
CA LEU A 41 -4.62 -1.37 4.34
C LEU A 41 -5.78 -1.73 3.41
N VAL A 42 -6.06 -0.84 2.47
CA VAL A 42 -7.01 -1.08 1.39
C VAL A 42 -6.27 -0.83 0.08
N ASP A 43 -6.13 -1.87 -0.72
CA ASP A 43 -5.51 -1.77 -2.03
C ASP A 43 -6.59 -1.85 -3.13
N THR A 44 -6.57 -0.88 -4.03
CA THR A 44 -7.41 -0.83 -5.23
C THR A 44 -6.53 -0.89 -6.47
N TRP A 45 -6.94 -1.69 -7.46
CA TRP A 45 -6.16 -1.95 -8.67
C TRP A 45 -7.00 -1.69 -9.90
N TRP A 46 -6.38 -1.14 -10.94
CA TRP A 46 -6.97 -0.90 -12.25
C TRP A 46 -6.06 -1.49 -13.33
N ASP A 47 -6.66 -2.17 -14.31
CA ASP A 47 -5.95 -2.57 -15.53
C ASP A 47 -6.00 -1.41 -16.54
N ILE A 48 -4.83 -0.84 -16.83
CA ILE A 48 -4.66 0.27 -17.77
C ILE A 48 -4.35 -0.20 -19.21
N GLY A 49 -4.39 -1.51 -19.45
CA GLY A 49 -4.14 -2.13 -20.74
C GLY A 49 -2.67 -2.47 -20.98
N LYS A 50 -2.27 -2.42 -22.27
CA LYS A 50 -0.91 -2.76 -22.69
C LYS A 50 0.07 -1.63 -22.43
N GLU A 51 1.35 -1.97 -22.42
CA GLU A 51 2.45 -1.00 -22.37
C GLU A 51 2.37 -0.01 -23.54
N GLN A 52 2.56 1.26 -23.22
CA GLN A 52 2.45 2.38 -24.16
C GLN A 52 3.53 3.41 -23.84
N VAL A 53 3.86 4.25 -24.82
CA VAL A 53 4.74 5.40 -24.61
C VAL A 53 4.07 6.34 -23.62
N PHE A 54 4.76 6.62 -22.51
CA PHE A 54 4.24 7.48 -21.46
C PHE A 54 4.51 8.96 -21.76
N GLU A 55 3.46 9.78 -21.77
CA GLU A 55 3.57 11.24 -21.87
C GLU A 55 3.11 11.93 -20.58
N SER A 56 1.93 11.56 -20.07
CA SER A 56 1.37 12.12 -18.84
C SER A 56 0.32 11.20 -18.21
N LEU A 57 0.09 11.40 -16.91
CA LEU A 57 -0.99 10.79 -16.13
C LEU A 57 -1.61 11.86 -15.24
N ALA A 58 -2.94 11.90 -15.22
CA ALA A 58 -3.72 12.72 -14.29
C ALA A 58 -4.73 11.83 -13.57
N VAL A 59 -4.88 12.02 -12.26
CA VAL A 59 -5.80 11.27 -11.42
C VAL A 59 -6.51 12.27 -10.51
N ASP A 60 -7.84 12.34 -10.61
CA ASP A 60 -8.67 13.14 -9.73
C ASP A 60 -9.10 12.31 -8.52
N VAL A 61 -8.94 12.87 -7.33
CA VAL A 61 -9.28 12.20 -6.07
C VAL A 61 -10.08 13.15 -5.20
N THR A 62 -11.22 12.68 -4.72
CA THR A 62 -12.07 13.40 -3.76
C THR A 62 -12.00 12.69 -2.43
N ILE A 63 -11.63 13.44 -1.39
CA ILE A 63 -11.65 12.98 0.01
C ILE A 63 -12.78 13.76 0.67
N SER A 64 -13.83 13.08 1.10
CA SER A 64 -15.06 13.70 1.61
C SER A 64 -14.96 14.20 3.05
N ASP A 65 -14.03 13.66 3.82
CA ASP A 65 -13.95 13.86 5.26
C ASP A 65 -12.57 14.32 5.70
N ASP A 66 -12.53 15.14 6.75
CA ASP A 66 -11.29 15.56 7.36
C ASP A 66 -10.60 14.39 8.07
N VAL A 67 -9.27 14.33 7.92
CA VAL A 67 -8.44 13.36 8.63
C VAL A 67 -7.87 14.03 9.88
N PRO A 68 -8.09 13.49 11.10
CA PRO A 68 -7.54 14.08 12.30
C PRO A 68 -6.01 14.18 12.24
N ALA A 69 -5.45 15.31 12.67
CA ALA A 69 -4.00 15.56 12.63
C ALA A 69 -3.15 14.55 13.43
N SER A 70 -3.79 13.81 14.35
CA SER A 70 -3.19 12.73 15.14
C SER A 70 -3.03 11.41 14.38
N VAL A 71 -3.63 11.28 13.19
CA VAL A 71 -3.62 10.04 12.41
C VAL A 71 -2.53 10.13 11.34
N ASN A 72 -1.70 9.09 11.25
CA ASN A 72 -0.80 8.90 10.12
C ASN A 72 -1.52 8.16 8.99
N LEU A 73 -1.97 8.90 7.98
CA LEU A 73 -2.63 8.37 6.80
C LEU A 73 -1.80 8.66 5.55
N TYR A 74 -1.68 7.63 4.71
CA TYR A 74 -1.18 7.75 3.35
C TYR A 74 -2.26 7.26 2.39
N ILE A 75 -2.68 8.13 1.47
CA ILE A 75 -3.58 7.79 0.37
C ILE A 75 -2.71 7.81 -0.90
N ALA A 76 -2.63 6.68 -1.59
CA ALA A 76 -1.79 6.49 -2.77
C ALA A 76 -2.64 6.25 -4.03
N PRO A 77 -3.14 7.30 -4.70
CA PRO A 77 -3.87 7.17 -5.96
C PRO A 77 -3.01 6.50 -7.04
N ILE A 78 -1.69 6.62 -6.90
CA ILE A 78 -0.67 5.93 -7.68
C ILE A 78 0.09 5.01 -6.71
N GLY A 79 -0.50 3.86 -6.39
CA GLY A 79 0.04 2.92 -5.38
C GLY A 79 1.29 2.18 -5.86
N LEU A 80 1.17 1.42 -6.95
CA LEU A 80 2.27 0.66 -7.55
C LEU A 80 2.24 0.84 -9.06
N GLY A 81 3.19 1.61 -9.60
CA GLY A 81 3.36 1.83 -11.04
C GLY A 81 4.77 1.50 -11.51
N HIS A 82 4.92 1.33 -12.82
CA HIS A 82 6.23 1.20 -13.47
C HIS A 82 6.32 2.17 -14.66
N LEU A 83 7.42 2.92 -14.73
CA LEU A 83 7.85 3.63 -15.93
C LEU A 83 9.03 2.86 -16.51
N ASP A 84 8.82 2.16 -17.63
CA ASP A 84 9.72 1.10 -18.10
C ASP A 84 10.01 0.11 -16.96
N LYS A 85 11.27 -0.03 -16.53
CA LYS A 85 11.67 -0.92 -15.44
C LYS A 85 11.75 -0.23 -14.09
N THR A 86 11.44 1.06 -14.01
CA THR A 86 11.57 1.85 -12.79
C THR A 86 10.26 1.83 -12.03
N PRO A 87 10.19 1.20 -10.83
CA PRO A 87 8.99 1.23 -10.03
C PRO A 87 8.82 2.60 -9.38
N PHE A 88 7.58 3.08 -9.33
CA PHE A 88 7.24 4.37 -8.74
C PHE A 88 5.90 4.33 -8.00
N TYR A 89 5.72 5.29 -7.11
CA TYR A 89 4.49 5.51 -6.38
C TYR A 89 4.30 6.99 -6.07
N GLY A 90 3.07 7.41 -5.80
CA GLY A 90 2.76 8.79 -5.48
C GLY A 90 1.43 8.94 -4.76
N GLY A 91 1.34 9.96 -3.92
CA GLY A 91 0.13 10.20 -3.16
C GLY A 91 0.22 11.33 -2.15
N ILE A 92 -0.73 11.30 -1.23
CA ILE A 92 -1.03 12.33 -0.25
C ILE A 92 -0.82 11.75 1.14
N GLN A 93 -0.02 12.43 1.97
CA GLN A 93 0.17 12.08 3.37
C GLN A 93 -0.33 13.20 4.26
N THR A 94 -0.91 12.84 5.40
CA THR A 94 -1.19 13.79 6.48
C THR A 94 0.09 14.23 7.19
N GLN A 95 1.19 13.48 7.05
CA GLN A 95 2.49 13.76 7.65
C GLN A 95 3.64 13.36 6.71
N SER A 96 4.01 14.27 5.82
CA SER A 96 5.25 14.17 5.05
C SER A 96 6.44 14.71 5.83
N ASP A 97 7.60 14.22 5.47
CA ASP A 97 8.90 14.76 5.84
C ASP A 97 9.74 15.08 4.59
N GLY A 98 10.87 15.75 4.77
CA GLY A 98 11.78 16.02 3.67
C GLY A 98 12.88 16.99 4.07
N ASN A 99 13.82 17.17 3.15
CA ASN A 99 14.90 18.14 3.26
C ASN A 99 14.99 19.00 1.99
N THR A 100 15.89 19.98 2.00
CA THR A 100 16.16 20.83 0.84
C THR A 100 17.64 20.74 0.47
N ARG A 101 18.00 21.26 -0.71
CA ARG A 101 19.41 21.28 -1.14
C ARG A 101 20.27 22.16 -0.24
N SER A 102 19.68 23.22 0.32
CA SER A 102 20.35 24.15 1.23
C SER A 102 20.42 23.64 2.67
N ASP A 103 19.53 22.72 3.06
CA ASP A 103 19.47 22.17 4.41
C ASP A 103 19.10 20.68 4.34
N PRO A 104 20.11 19.78 4.38
CA PRO A 104 19.93 18.34 4.17
C PRO A 104 19.28 17.63 5.37
N LYS A 105 19.01 18.33 6.48
CA LYS A 105 18.37 17.74 7.64
C LYS A 105 16.91 17.38 7.32
N LEU A 106 16.56 16.12 7.53
CA LEU A 106 15.18 15.65 7.43
C LEU A 106 14.32 16.37 8.47
N ARG A 107 13.24 16.99 8.03
CA ARG A 107 12.28 17.66 8.90
C ARG A 107 10.86 17.24 8.57
N ARG A 108 10.00 17.27 9.58
CA ARG A 108 8.57 17.08 9.40
C ARG A 108 7.98 18.33 8.73
N ILE A 109 7.21 18.10 7.68
CA ILE A 109 6.59 19.15 6.85
C ILE A 109 5.10 19.30 7.19
N GLY A 110 4.44 18.21 7.61
CA GLY A 110 2.99 18.17 7.80
C GLY A 110 2.29 17.60 6.57
N PRO A 111 1.03 17.98 6.29
CA PRO A 111 0.30 17.50 5.12
C PRO A 111 1.07 17.78 3.82
N GLY A 112 1.25 16.75 2.99
CA GLY A 112 2.10 16.83 1.82
C GLY A 112 1.77 15.82 0.72
N LEU A 113 2.22 16.17 -0.48
CA LEU A 113 2.24 15.33 -1.66
C LEU A 113 3.64 14.73 -1.81
N LEU A 114 3.72 13.50 -2.28
CA LEU A 114 4.98 12.88 -2.68
C LEU A 114 4.85 12.13 -3.98
N PHE A 115 5.98 12.04 -4.68
CA PHE A 115 6.20 11.14 -5.81
C PHE A 115 7.58 10.52 -5.64
N SER A 116 7.64 9.20 -5.59
CA SER A 116 8.85 8.44 -5.30
C SER A 116 9.17 7.45 -6.41
N MET A 117 10.46 7.26 -6.65
CA MET A 117 10.99 6.27 -7.58
C MET A 117 12.00 5.39 -6.84
N TRP A 118 11.90 4.09 -7.06
CA TRP A 118 12.80 3.10 -6.46
C TRP A 118 14.07 2.92 -7.28
N ASN A 119 15.05 2.22 -6.70
CA ASN A 119 16.34 1.86 -7.30
C ASN A 119 17.23 3.05 -7.67
N GLU A 120 17.06 4.18 -6.98
CA GLU A 120 17.85 5.39 -7.16
C GLU A 120 18.16 6.02 -5.79
N ARG A 121 19.31 6.70 -5.68
CA ARG A 121 19.78 7.39 -4.46
C ARG A 121 20.39 8.75 -4.70
N LYS A 122 20.75 9.08 -5.94
CA LYS A 122 21.41 10.34 -6.28
C LYS A 122 20.43 11.49 -6.11
N VAL A 123 20.81 12.48 -5.28
CA VAL A 123 20.01 13.70 -5.07
C VAL A 123 19.87 14.50 -6.38
N GLU A 124 20.79 14.31 -7.30
CA GLU A 124 20.81 14.89 -8.65
C GLU A 124 19.65 14.38 -9.51
N ALA A 125 19.14 13.18 -9.24
CA ALA A 125 17.96 12.62 -9.92
C ALA A 125 16.66 13.30 -9.48
N ILE A 126 16.69 14.16 -8.45
CA ILE A 126 15.51 14.77 -7.86
C ILE A 126 15.40 16.23 -8.28
N ARG A 127 14.23 16.58 -8.82
CA ARG A 127 13.85 17.96 -9.14
C ARG A 127 12.62 18.37 -8.35
N PRO A 128 12.79 18.85 -7.10
CA PRO A 128 11.69 19.44 -6.33
C PRO A 128 11.13 20.67 -7.06
N ALA A 129 9.83 20.92 -6.89
CA ALA A 129 9.24 22.20 -7.28
C ALA A 129 9.84 23.36 -6.45
N MET A 130 9.61 24.61 -6.87
CA MET A 130 9.96 25.76 -6.01
C MET A 130 9.23 25.66 -4.67
N GLY A 131 9.97 25.85 -3.57
CA GLY A 131 9.45 25.62 -2.21
C GLY A 131 9.19 24.14 -1.87
N GLY A 132 9.57 23.22 -2.76
CA GLY A 132 9.47 21.79 -2.57
C GLY A 132 10.62 21.21 -1.75
N TYR A 133 10.39 20.00 -1.28
CA TYR A 133 11.32 19.20 -0.50
C TYR A 133 11.64 17.92 -1.24
N PHE A 134 12.60 17.15 -0.74
CA PHE A 134 12.86 15.80 -1.20
C PHE A 134 13.25 14.86 -0.08
N GLN A 135 13.36 13.59 -0.43
CA GLN A 135 14.07 12.59 0.36
C GLN A 135 14.88 11.71 -0.59
N SER A 136 16.08 11.31 -0.16
CA SER A 136 16.82 10.18 -0.71
C SER A 136 17.19 9.28 0.46
N SER A 137 16.82 8.01 0.42
CA SER A 137 16.98 7.11 1.55
C SER A 137 17.07 5.66 1.10
N GLY A 138 17.64 4.83 1.98
CA GLY A 138 17.79 3.38 1.82
C GLY A 138 17.08 2.58 2.92
N HIS A 139 16.38 3.22 3.86
CA HIS A 139 15.86 2.54 5.06
C HIS A 139 14.76 1.49 4.76
N GLU A 140 14.13 1.59 3.59
CA GLU A 140 13.07 0.69 3.11
C GLU A 140 13.38 0.10 1.74
N GLY A 141 14.65 0.18 1.32
CA GLY A 141 15.07 0.06 -0.08
C GLY A 141 15.54 1.41 -0.60
N ASP A 142 16.32 1.38 -1.68
CA ASP A 142 16.87 2.59 -2.28
C ASP A 142 15.79 3.36 -3.04
N PHE A 143 15.55 4.62 -2.64
CA PHE A 143 14.60 5.49 -3.32
C PHE A 143 15.01 6.96 -3.31
N VAL A 144 14.40 7.68 -4.25
CA VAL A 144 14.32 9.14 -4.28
C VAL A 144 12.88 9.60 -4.33
N SER A 145 12.58 10.73 -3.71
CA SER A 145 11.22 11.25 -3.57
C SER A 145 11.20 12.77 -3.71
N ALA A 146 10.36 13.29 -4.61
CA ALA A 146 10.02 14.71 -4.68
C ALA A 146 8.77 14.97 -3.84
N ARG A 147 8.76 16.06 -3.07
CA ARG A 147 7.74 16.33 -2.06
C ARG A 147 7.30 17.77 -2.06
N ARG A 148 6.02 18.00 -1.76
CA ARG A 148 5.46 19.34 -1.69
C ARG A 148 4.45 19.42 -0.55
N PRO A 149 4.56 20.40 0.36
CA PRO A 149 3.47 20.69 1.29
C PRO A 149 2.20 21.01 0.51
N TYR A 150 1.04 20.52 0.95
CA TYR A 150 -0.25 20.97 0.41
C TYR A 150 -0.99 21.70 1.54
N GLN A 151 -0.94 23.03 1.49
CA GLN A 151 -1.81 23.99 2.19
C GLN A 151 -1.75 25.31 1.43
#